data_AF-A0A6A5U9X3-F1
#
_entry.id   AF-A0A6A5U9X3-F1
#
_cell.length_a   1.000
_cell.length_b   1.000
_cell.length_c   1.000
_cell.angle_alpha   90.00
_cell.angle_beta   90.00
_cell.angle_gamma   90.00
#
_symmetry.space_group_name_H-M   'P 1'
#
loop_
_entity.id
_entity.type
_entity.pdbx_description
1 polymer ?
#
loop_
_entity_poly.entity_id
_entity_poly.type
_entity_poly.pdbx_seq_one_letter_code
_entity_poly.pdbx_strand_id
1 'polypeptide(L)'
;MGITRHFTFPTFNAAWRFMSIVADECKAKRHHPSWSNMYNKVNIEWTTHKPLGLSIKDVEMAELCDRIADEIGLKSQSPKAESVKQE
;
A
#
# COMPACT_ATOMS: atom_id res chain seq x y z
N MET A 1 -1.93 -14.30 -6.06
CA MET A 1 -2.66 -13.20 -6.70
C MET A 1 -3.46 -12.51 -5.63
N GLY A 2 -3.04 -11.31 -5.27
CA GLY A 2 -3.73 -10.41 -4.33
C GLY A 2 -3.99 -9.05 -4.95
N ILE A 3 -4.56 -8.13 -4.18
CA ILE A 3 -4.69 -6.72 -4.55
C ILE A 3 -3.42 -5.99 -4.11
N THR A 4 -2.70 -5.41 -5.06
CA THR A 4 -1.46 -4.69 -4.79
C THR A 4 -1.64 -3.17 -4.83
N ARG A 5 -0.89 -2.47 -3.98
CA ARG A 5 -0.74 -1.00 -4.00
C ARG A 5 0.72 -0.61 -3.76
N HIS A 6 1.09 0.52 -4.33
CA HIS A 6 2.43 1.10 -4.24
C HIS A 6 2.33 2.57 -3.83
N PHE A 7 2.80 2.87 -2.62
CA PHE A 7 2.75 4.21 -2.06
C PHE A 7 4.16 4.79 -2.00
N THR A 8 4.31 6.06 -2.39
CA THR A 8 5.56 6.81 -2.22
C THR A 8 5.25 8.09 -1.46
N PHE A 9 5.91 8.27 -0.32
CA PHE A 9 5.69 9.40 0.58
C PHE A 9 6.81 10.44 0.48
N PRO A 10 6.63 11.66 1.00
CA PRO A 10 7.68 12.67 1.01
C PRO A 10 8.95 12.22 1.74
N THR A 11 8.79 11.52 2.88
CA THR A 11 9.87 11.11 3.79
C THR A 11 9.63 9.69 4.34
N PHE A 12 10.67 9.11 4.95
CA PHE A 12 10.54 7.86 5.71
C PHE A 12 9.53 7.96 6.86
N ASN A 13 9.54 9.08 7.59
CA ASN A 13 8.62 9.27 8.72
C ASN A 13 7.15 9.30 8.26
N ALA A 14 6.85 9.94 7.12
CA ALA A 14 5.52 9.89 6.53
C ALA A 14 5.09 8.46 6.15
N ALA A 15 6.00 7.67 5.56
CA ALA A 15 5.75 6.26 5.28
C ALA A 15 5.51 5.44 6.56
N TRP A 16 6.29 5.68 7.60
CA TRP A 16 6.13 4.98 8.89
C TRP A 16 4.82 5.33 9.59
N ARG A 17 4.40 6.60 9.54
CA ARG A 17 3.10 7.05 10.03
C ARG A 17 1.96 6.32 9.30
N PHE A 18 2.06 6.21 7.98
CA PHE A 18 1.11 5.45 7.16
C PHE A 18 1.02 3.99 7.63
N MET A 19 2.16 3.32 7.72
CA MET A 19 2.22 1.93 8.15
C MET A 19 1.68 1.73 9.57
N SER A 20 1.93 2.67 10.48
CA SER A 20 1.45 2.59 11.87
C SER A 20 -0.07 2.61 11.95
N ILE A 21 -0.72 3.52 11.21
CA ILE A 21 -2.19 3.59 11.17
C ILE A 21 -2.77 2.35 10.50
N VAL A 22 -2.18 1.88 9.40
CA VAL A 22 -2.63 0.64 8.74
C VAL A 22 -2.48 -0.57 9.66
N ALA A 23 -1.44 -0.65 10.49
CA ALA A 23 -1.27 -1.73 11.46
C ALA A 23 -2.38 -1.75 12.53
N ASP A 24 -2.81 -0.59 13.01
CA ASP A 24 -3.94 -0.50 13.95
C ASP A 24 -5.25 -0.98 13.30
N GLU A 25 -5.48 -0.61 12.04
CA GLU A 25 -6.64 -1.07 11.25
C GLU A 25 -6.60 -2.57 10.96
N CYS A 26 -5.41 -3.13 10.68
CA CYS A 26 -5.21 -4.58 10.53
C CYS A 26 -5.65 -5.32 11.80
N LYS A 27 -5.26 -4.81 12.97
CA LYS A 27 -5.64 -5.38 14.26
C LYS A 27 -7.15 -5.31 14.49
N ALA A 28 -7.78 -4.17 14.20
CA ALA A 28 -9.23 -3.98 14.36
C ALA A 28 -10.04 -4.92 13.45
N LYS A 29 -9.64 -5.04 12.19
CA LYS A 29 -10.35 -5.85 11.17
C LYS A 29 -9.91 -7.32 11.13
N ARG A 30 -8.88 -7.68 11.91
CA ARG A 30 -8.26 -9.01 11.96
C ARG A 30 -7.86 -9.52 10.56
N HIS A 31 -7.31 -8.62 9.74
CA HIS A 31 -6.89 -8.90 8.37
C HIS A 31 -5.53 -8.25 8.14
N HIS A 32 -4.56 -9.02 7.64
CA HIS A 32 -3.18 -8.57 7.57
C HIS A 32 -2.65 -8.71 6.14
N PRO A 33 -1.88 -7.74 5.65
CA PRO A 33 -1.29 -7.79 4.33
C PRO A 33 0.05 -8.53 4.35
N SER A 34 0.58 -8.79 3.17
CA SER A 34 2.03 -8.84 2.96
C SER A 34 2.50 -7.43 2.57
N TRP A 35 3.60 -6.94 3.14
CA TRP A 35 4.15 -5.64 2.72
C TRP A 35 5.68 -5.59 2.79
N SER A 36 6.25 -4.61 2.09
CA SER A 36 7.64 -4.23 2.20
C SER A 36 7.76 -2.71 2.25
N ASN A 37 8.74 -2.21 3.02
CA ASN A 37 9.04 -0.80 3.12
C ASN A 37 10.52 -0.55 2.79
N MET A 38 10.76 0.35 1.84
CA MET A 38 12.09 0.78 1.41
C MET A 38 12.15 2.31 1.49
N TYR A 39 12.70 2.83 2.58
CA TYR A 39 12.68 4.25 2.88
C TYR A 39 11.25 4.82 2.78
N ASN A 40 10.98 5.74 1.85
CA ASN A 40 9.69 6.40 1.67
C ASN A 40 8.71 5.62 0.78
N LYS A 41 9.03 4.40 0.36
CA LYS A 41 8.19 3.56 -0.50
C LYS A 41 7.60 2.41 0.29
N VAL A 42 6.30 2.18 0.17
CA VAL A 42 5.59 1.06 0.79
C VAL A 42 4.86 0.31 -0.30
N ASN A 43 5.18 -0.97 -0.46
CA ASN A 43 4.48 -1.89 -1.35
C ASN A 43 3.65 -2.83 -0.48
N ILE A 44 2.36 -2.96 -0.78
CA ILE A 44 1.43 -3.77 0.00
C ILE A 44 0.65 -4.70 -0.93
N GLU A 45 0.43 -5.94 -0.50
CA GLU A 45 -0.40 -6.94 -1.15
C GLU A 45 -1.42 -7.48 -0.14
N TRP A 46 -2.70 -7.40 -0.49
CA TRP A 46 -3.83 -7.94 0.25
C TRP A 46 -4.31 -9.24 -0.37
N THR A 47 -4.39 -10.29 0.44
CA THR A 47 -5.00 -11.57 0.05
C THR A 47 -5.56 -12.28 1.28
N THR A 48 -6.62 -13.06 1.09
CA THR A 48 -7.23 -13.85 2.14
C THR A 48 -6.63 -15.25 2.16
N HIS A 49 -6.00 -15.62 3.29
CA HIS A 49 -5.37 -16.93 3.45
C HIS A 49 -6.38 -18.05 3.75
N LYS A 50 -7.57 -17.72 4.27
CA LYS A 50 -8.61 -18.70 4.61
C LYS A 50 -10.05 -18.14 4.47
N PRO A 51 -10.89 -18.70 3.58
CA PRO A 51 -10.49 -19.59 2.49
C PRO A 51 -9.49 -18.88 1.58
N LEU A 52 -8.60 -19.66 0.96
CA LEU A 52 -7.56 -19.12 0.09
C LEU A 52 -8.21 -18.37 -1.08
N GLY A 53 -7.85 -17.11 -1.29
CA GLY A 53 -8.33 -16.31 -2.42
C GLY A 53 -8.53 -14.84 -2.09
N LEU A 54 -9.25 -14.13 -2.95
CA LEU A 54 -9.69 -12.77 -2.69
C LEU A 54 -11.00 -12.78 -1.89
N SER A 55 -11.13 -11.85 -0.96
CA SER A 55 -12.38 -11.56 -0.27
C SER A 55 -12.65 -10.06 -0.25
N ILE A 56 -13.86 -9.69 0.19
CA ILE A 56 -14.24 -8.28 0.37
C ILE A 56 -13.29 -7.54 1.32
N LYS A 57 -12.69 -8.24 2.30
CA LYS A 57 -11.73 -7.65 3.24
C LYS A 57 -10.47 -7.15 2.55
N ASP A 58 -10.05 -7.81 1.47
CA ASP A 58 -8.89 -7.38 0.69
C ASP A 58 -9.17 -6.04 0.00
N VAL A 59 -10.38 -5.89 -0.54
CA VAL A 59 -10.85 -4.65 -1.18
C VAL A 59 -10.97 -3.53 -0.15
N GLU A 60 -11.66 -3.78 0.96
CA GLU A 60 -11.87 -2.81 2.04
C GLU A 60 -10.55 -2.31 2.65
N MET A 61 -9.56 -3.20 2.78
CA MET A 61 -8.25 -2.81 3.30
C MET A 61 -7.42 -2.06 2.26
N ALA A 62 -7.50 -2.43 0.98
CA ALA A 62 -6.84 -1.67 -0.08
C ALA A 62 -7.38 -0.24 -0.19
N GLU A 63 -8.71 -0.06 -0.16
CA GLU A 63 -9.36 1.25 -0.18
C GLU A 63 -9.05 2.08 1.07
N LEU A 64 -8.98 1.45 2.24
CA LEU A 64 -8.55 2.09 3.48
C LEU A 64 -7.11 2.60 3.36
N CYS A 65 -6.20 1.81 2.79
CA CYS A 65 -4.84 2.25 2.52
C CYS A 65 -4.81 3.45 1.57
N ASP A 66 -5.59 3.42 0.49
CA ASP A 66 -5.67 4.53 -0.46
C ASP A 66 -6.08 5.84 0.25
N ARG A 67 -7.13 5.81 1.09
CA ARG A 67 -7.56 7.00 1.87
C ARG A 67 -6.50 7.51 2.85
N ILE A 68 -5.91 6.62 3.67
CA ILE A 68 -4.91 7.03 4.67
C ILE A 68 -3.67 7.60 3.98
N ALA A 69 -3.28 7.02 2.85
CA ALA A 69 -2.15 7.50 2.08
C ALA A 69 -2.39 8.93 1.54
N ASP A 70 -3.59 9.21 1.04
CA ASP A 70 -3.99 10.55 0.61
C ASP A 70 -3.97 11.56 1.76
N GLU A 71 -4.49 11.18 2.93
CA GLU A 71 -4.47 12.03 4.14
C GLU A 71 -3.06 12.35 4.65
N ILE A 72 -2.11 11.41 4.49
CA ILE A 72 -0.71 11.61 4.88
C ILE A 72 0.06 12.43 3.84
N GLY A 73 -0.38 12.41 2.59
CA GLY A 73 0.24 13.09 1.47
C GLY A 73 1.14 12.17 0.67
N LEU A 74 0.65 11.76 -0.50
CA LEU A 74 1.44 11.03 -1.50
C LEU A 74 2.32 11.98 -2.31
N LYS A 75 3.52 11.53 -2.67
CA LYS A 75 4.23 12.11 -3.82
C LYS A 75 3.44 11.69 -5.05
N SER A 76 2.90 12.67 -5.80
CA SER A 76 2.26 12.36 -7.08
C SER A 76 3.26 11.59 -7.94
N GLN A 77 2.88 10.41 -8.41
CA GLN A 77 3.64 9.74 -9.45
C GLN A 77 3.51 10.60 -10.71
N SER A 78 4.54 11.36 -11.08
CA SER A 78 4.66 11.81 -12.47
C SER A 78 4.74 10.55 -13.33
N PRO A 79 3.96 10.42 -14.43
CA PRO A 79 4.14 9.29 -15.33
C PRO A 79 5.56 9.35 -15.88
N LYS A 80 6.41 8.38 -15.51
CA LYS A 80 7.70 8.20 -16.16
C LYS A 80 7.41 7.70 -17.58
N ALA A 81 7.48 8.61 -18.55
CA ALA A 81 7.71 8.22 -19.93
C ALA A 81 9.01 7.39 -19.97
N GLU A 82 8.89 6.15 -20.42
CA GLU A 82 10.04 5.29 -20.72
C GLU A 82 10.86 5.97 -21.82
N SER A 83 12.05 6.45 -21.46
CA SER A 83 13.05 6.85 -22.45
C SER A 83 13.60 5.57 -23.09
N VAL A 84 12.98 5.15 -24.19
CA VAL A 84 13.54 4.16 -25.10
C VAL A 84 14.85 4.76 -25.64
N LYS A 85 15.99 4.23 -25.19
CA LYS A 85 17.25 4.42 -25.89
C LYS A 85 17.25 3.48 -27.09
N GLN A 86 17.07 4.04 -28.27
CA GLN A 86 17.44 3.37 -29.52
C GLN A 86 18.94 3.60 -29.74
N GLU A 87 19.70 2.51 -29.77
CA GLU A 87 20.99 2.41 -30.47
C GLU A 87 20.77 1.66 -31.78
#